data_AF-A0A355PFX4-F1
#
_entry.id   AF-A0A355PFX4-F1
#
_cell.length_a   1.000
_cell.length_b   1.000
_cell.length_c   1.000
_cell.angle_alpha   90.00
_cell.angle_beta   90.00
_cell.angle_gamma   90.00
#
_symmetry.space_group_name_H-M   'P 1'
#
loop_
_entity.id
_entity.type
_entity.pdbx_description
1 polymer ?
#
loop_
_entity_poly.entity_id
_entity_poly.type
_entity_poly.pdbx_seq_one_letter_code
_entity_poly.pdbx_strand_id
1 'polypeptide(L)'
;MNLETKWLEDFVALANTRSFSASARQRHVTQPAFSRRIRALEQAVGVTLVDRSTTPIGLTSEGQLFLVTARNLVEQLNESLSHLRGLSIANEALDIVAAHSLAL
;
A
#
# COMPACT_ATOMS: atom_id res chain seq x y z
N MET A 1 -13.80 -3.78 14.47
CA MET A 1 -13.36 -3.77 13.05
C MET A 1 -11.86 -4.07 13.03
N ASN A 2 -11.43 -5.20 12.48
CA ASN A 2 -10.01 -5.54 12.36
C ASN A 2 -9.60 -5.34 10.91
N LEU A 3 -8.89 -4.26 10.62
CA LEU A 3 -8.47 -3.87 9.28
C LEU A 3 -6.96 -3.69 9.28
N GLU A 4 -6.25 -4.48 8.47
CA GLU A 4 -4.79 -4.38 8.34
C GLU A 4 -4.41 -3.54 7.12
N THR A 5 -3.40 -2.66 7.26
CA THR A 5 -2.86 -1.87 6.14
C THR A 5 -2.44 -2.74 4.96
N LYS A 6 -1.90 -3.94 5.24
CA LYS A 6 -1.50 -4.92 4.20
C LYS A 6 -2.67 -5.28 3.28
N TRP A 7 -3.89 -5.30 3.78
CA TRP A 7 -5.06 -5.64 2.96
C TRP A 7 -5.42 -4.51 2.00
N LEU A 8 -5.24 -3.26 2.42
CA LEU A 8 -5.40 -2.09 1.55
C LEU A 8 -4.36 -2.10 0.43
N GLU A 9 -3.10 -2.34 0.77
CA GLU A 9 -2.01 -2.47 -0.21
C GLU A 9 -2.25 -3.64 -1.18
N ASP A 10 -2.70 -4.80 -0.67
CA ASP A 10 -3.05 -5.96 -1.48
C ASP A 10 -4.22 -5.64 -2.43
N PHE A 11 -5.24 -4.93 -1.97
CA PHE A 11 -6.37 -4.51 -2.81
C PHE A 11 -5.96 -3.53 -3.92
N VAL A 12 -5.12 -2.54 -3.60
CA VAL A 12 -4.57 -1.61 -4.60
C VAL A 12 -3.74 -2.36 -5.64
N ALA A 13 -2.93 -3.34 -5.22
CA ALA A 13 -2.18 -4.19 -6.14
C ALA A 13 -3.10 -5.03 -7.06
N LEU A 14 -4.21 -5.57 -6.52
CA LEU A 14 -5.19 -6.31 -7.31
C LEU A 14 -5.88 -5.43 -8.35
N ALA A 15 -6.27 -4.22 -7.99
CA ALA A 15 -6.88 -3.27 -8.92
C ALA A 15 -5.95 -2.91 -10.08
N ASN A 16 -4.64 -2.81 -9.81
CA ASN A 16 -3.65 -2.46 -10.83
C ASN A 16 -3.33 -3.64 -11.76
N THR A 17 -3.17 -4.85 -11.22
CA THR A 17 -2.75 -6.01 -12.03
C THR A 17 -3.91 -6.78 -12.66
N ARG A 18 -5.14 -6.63 -12.13
CA ARG A 18 -6.35 -7.37 -12.54
C ARG A 18 -6.16 -8.89 -12.53
N SER A 19 -5.26 -9.39 -11.68
CA SER A 19 -4.93 -10.81 -11.56
C SER A 19 -4.47 -11.16 -10.14
N PHE A 20 -5.17 -12.11 -9.50
CA PHE A 20 -4.80 -12.61 -8.17
C PHE A 20 -3.38 -13.21 -8.15
N SER A 21 -3.02 -13.97 -9.17
CA SER A 21 -1.70 -14.62 -9.24
C SER A 21 -0.59 -13.59 -9.45
N ALA A 22 -0.81 -12.57 -10.30
CA ALA A 22 0.16 -11.50 -10.50
C ALA A 22 0.32 -10.64 -9.23
N SER A 23 -0.79 -10.27 -8.59
CA SER A 23 -0.78 -9.50 -7.35
C SER A 23 -0.07 -10.22 -6.22
N ALA A 24 -0.34 -11.52 -6.05
CA ALA A 24 0.28 -12.33 -5.02
C ALA A 24 1.81 -12.39 -5.18
N ARG A 25 2.29 -12.54 -6.43
CA ARG A 25 3.73 -12.47 -6.74
C ARG A 25 4.32 -11.10 -6.42
N GLN A 26 3.65 -10.01 -6.83
CA GLN A 26 4.08 -8.64 -6.55
C GLN A 26 4.15 -8.35 -5.04
N ARG A 27 3.26 -8.97 -4.27
CA ARG A 27 3.14 -8.80 -2.81
C ARG A 27 3.91 -9.85 -2.01
N HIS A 28 4.71 -10.68 -2.69
CA HIS A 28 5.56 -11.73 -2.09
C HIS A 28 4.80 -12.68 -1.15
N VAL A 29 3.59 -13.07 -1.56
CA VAL A 29 2.76 -14.04 -0.83
C VAL A 29 2.23 -15.12 -1.76
N THR A 30 1.78 -16.24 -1.20
CA THR A 30 1.08 -17.25 -2.00
C THR A 30 -0.29 -16.73 -2.43
N GLN A 31 -0.76 -17.15 -3.60
CA GLN A 31 -2.08 -16.75 -4.11
C GLN A 31 -3.24 -17.11 -3.14
N PRO A 32 -3.26 -18.27 -2.46
CA PRO A 32 -4.28 -18.55 -1.45
C PRO A 32 -4.22 -17.61 -0.24
N ALA A 33 -3.03 -17.20 0.20
CA ALA A 33 -2.89 -16.21 1.28
C ALA A 33 -3.41 -14.84 0.85
N PHE A 34 -3.06 -14.39 -0.36
CA PHE A 34 -3.54 -13.14 -0.92
C PHE A 34 -5.06 -13.13 -1.07
N SER A 35 -5.65 -14.19 -1.63
CA SER A 35 -7.10 -14.31 -1.79
C SER A 35 -7.84 -14.28 -0.44
N ARG A 36 -7.28 -14.90 0.61
CA ARG A 36 -7.83 -14.81 1.98
C ARG A 36 -7.82 -13.38 2.52
N ARG A 37 -6.75 -12.61 2.29
CA ARG A 37 -6.68 -11.19 2.72
C ARG A 37 -7.70 -10.31 2.00
N ILE A 38 -7.89 -10.49 0.70
CA ILE A 38 -8.93 -9.76 -0.04
C ILE A 38 -10.33 -10.10 0.48
N ARG A 39 -10.61 -11.38 0.77
CA ARG A 39 -11.90 -11.76 1.38
C ARG A 39 -12.07 -11.18 2.78
N ALA A 40 -11.02 -11.14 3.59
CA ALA A 40 -11.06 -10.53 4.91
C ALA A 40 -11.33 -9.01 4.84
N LEU A 41 -10.77 -8.33 3.84
CA LEU A 41 -11.09 -6.94 3.54
C LEU A 41 -12.57 -6.75 3.17
N GLU A 42 -13.09 -7.54 2.22
CA GLU A 42 -14.49 -7.49 1.82
C GLU A 42 -15.43 -7.72 3.02
N GLN A 43 -15.09 -8.67 3.90
CA GLN A 43 -15.81 -8.91 5.15
C GLN A 43 -15.74 -7.74 6.13
N ALA A 44 -14.57 -7.11 6.28
CA ALA A 44 -14.39 -5.97 7.17
C ALA A 44 -15.13 -4.71 6.70
N VAL A 45 -15.21 -4.49 5.39
CA VAL A 45 -15.95 -3.38 4.77
C VAL A 45 -17.45 -3.70 4.69
N GLY A 46 -17.82 -4.98 4.60
CA GLY A 46 -19.21 -5.44 4.58
C GLY A 46 -19.83 -5.49 3.18
N VAL A 47 -19.04 -5.29 2.12
CA VAL A 47 -19.48 -5.36 0.71
C VAL A 47 -18.45 -6.07 -0.15
N THR A 48 -18.90 -6.65 -1.27
CA THR A 48 -18.01 -7.23 -2.28
C THR A 48 -17.33 -6.12 -3.06
N LEU A 49 -16.01 -6.15 -3.15
CA LEU A 49 -15.20 -5.13 -3.81
C LEU A 49 -14.67 -5.60 -5.16
N VAL A 50 -14.52 -6.92 -5.34
CA VAL A 50 -13.91 -7.52 -6.53
C VAL A 50 -14.95 -8.31 -7.31
N ASP A 51 -15.08 -8.02 -8.60
CA ASP A 51 -15.87 -8.83 -9.51
C ASP A 51 -14.99 -9.96 -10.08
N ARG A 52 -15.32 -11.19 -9.66
CA ARG A 52 -14.62 -12.42 -10.08
C ARG A 52 -15.29 -13.11 -11.27
N SER A 53 -16.40 -12.58 -11.77
CA SER A 53 -17.14 -13.14 -12.92
C SER A 53 -16.50 -12.77 -14.26
N THR A 54 -15.67 -11.72 -14.29
CA THR A 54 -15.02 -11.22 -15.50
C THR A 54 -13.58 -11.72 -15.64
N THR A 55 -13.14 -11.88 -16.89
CA THR A 55 -11.71 -12.09 -17.23
C THR A 55 -11.32 -11.02 -18.26
N PRO A 56 -10.43 -10.06 -17.92
CA PRO A 56 -9.69 -9.93 -16.66
C PRO A 56 -10.59 -9.53 -15.48
N ILE A 57 -10.08 -9.74 -14.25
CA ILE A 57 -10.81 -9.42 -13.03
C ILE A 57 -11.10 -7.92 -12.95
N GLY A 58 -12.33 -7.58 -12.56
CA GLY A 58 -12.81 -6.23 -12.37
C GLY A 58 -13.02 -5.86 -10.90
N LEU A 59 -13.39 -4.60 -10.67
CA LEU A 59 -13.92 -4.13 -9.40
C LEU A 59 -15.43 -3.94 -9.55
N THR A 60 -16.16 -4.13 -8.45
CA THR A 60 -17.56 -3.70 -8.36
C THR A 60 -17.65 -2.17 -8.31
N SER A 61 -18.86 -1.60 -8.39
CA SER A 61 -19.08 -0.16 -8.19
C SER A 61 -18.56 0.31 -6.82
N GLU A 62 -18.83 -0.49 -5.79
CA GLU A 62 -18.34 -0.27 -4.42
C GLU A 62 -16.82 -0.41 -4.36
N GLY A 63 -16.26 -1.39 -5.07
CA GLY A 63 -14.81 -1.57 -5.19
C GLY A 63 -14.10 -0.38 -5.85
N GLN A 64 -14.70 0.19 -6.88
CA GLN A 64 -14.16 1.37 -7.56
C GLN A 64 -14.17 2.61 -6.66
N LEU A 65 -15.22 2.81 -5.88
CA LEU A 65 -15.29 3.87 -4.88
C LEU A 65 -14.26 3.64 -3.76
N PHE A 66 -14.20 2.42 -3.23
CA PHE A 66 -13.28 2.06 -2.15
C PHE A 66 -11.82 2.17 -2.57
N LEU A 67 -11.48 1.91 -3.84
CA LEU A 67 -10.12 2.03 -4.36
C LEU A 67 -9.54 3.44 -4.17
N VAL A 68 -10.35 4.48 -4.34
CA VAL A 68 -9.91 5.87 -4.12
C VAL A 68 -9.51 6.06 -2.65
N THR A 69 -10.36 5.60 -1.72
CA THR A 69 -10.08 5.67 -0.29
C THR A 69 -8.85 4.85 0.10
N ALA A 70 -8.74 3.61 -0.40
CA ALA A 70 -7.63 2.72 -0.09
C ALA A 70 -6.29 3.29 -0.56
N ARG A 71 -6.24 3.88 -1.76
CA ARG A 71 -5.03 4.56 -2.28
C ARG A 71 -4.63 5.73 -1.40
N ASN A 72 -5.58 6.63 -1.11
CA ASN A 72 -5.31 7.81 -0.29
C ASN A 72 -4.79 7.44 1.10
N LEU A 73 -5.36 6.41 1.74
CA LEU A 73 -4.91 5.97 3.07
C LEU A 73 -3.48 5.38 3.04
N VAL A 74 -3.17 4.57 2.02
CA VAL A 74 -1.83 4.00 1.86
C VAL A 74 -0.80 5.09 1.57
N GLU A 75 -1.13 6.04 0.69
CA GLU A 75 -0.27 7.18 0.36
C GLU A 75 -0.01 8.07 1.58
N GLN A 76 -1.06 8.50 2.29
CA GLN A 76 -0.92 9.34 3.49
C GLN A 76 -0.07 8.67 4.58
N LEU A 77 -0.22 7.37 4.79
CA LEU A 77 0.59 6.63 5.74
C LEU A 77 2.06 6.60 5.31
N ASN A 78 2.34 6.31 4.03
CA ASN A 78 3.69 6.26 3.49
C ASN A 78 4.37 7.63 3.54
N GLU A 79 3.65 8.71 3.21
CA GLU A 79 4.13 10.09 3.30
C GLU A 79 4.46 10.46 4.75
N SER A 80 3.57 10.14 5.70
CA SER A 80 3.79 10.42 7.12
C SER A 80 5.03 9.68 7.66
N LEU A 81 5.19 8.40 7.32
CA LEU A 81 6.36 7.62 7.71
C LEU A 81 7.65 8.15 7.06
N SER A 82 7.58 8.56 5.79
CA SER A 82 8.72 9.15 5.07
C SER A 82 9.13 10.47 5.67
N HIS A 83 8.17 11.33 6.02
CA HIS A 83 8.42 12.62 6.68
C HIS A 83 9.11 12.41 8.04
N LEU A 84 8.62 11.51 8.89
CA LEU A 84 9.25 11.22 10.18
C LEU A 84 10.67 10.67 10.04
N ARG A 85 10.93 9.80 9.05
CA ARG A 85 12.28 9.32 8.75
C ARG A 85 13.19 10.43 8.25
N GLY A 86 12.68 11.33 7.40
CA GLY A 86 13.42 12.50 6.91
C GLY A 86 13.80 13.47 8.02
N LEU A 87 12.91 13.69 9.00
CA LEU A 87 13.22 14.50 10.19
C LEU A 87 14.34 13.90 11.04
N SER A 88 14.43 12.56 11.11
CA SER A 88 15.53 11.88 11.81
C SER A 88 16.89 12.11 11.15
N ILE A 89 16.95 12.24 9.82
CA ILE A 89 18.21 12.50 9.08
C ILE A 89 18.58 13.99 9.17
N ALA A 90 17.59 14.89 9.18
CA ALA A 90 17.83 16.33 9.34
C ALA A 90 18.36 16.71 10.73
N ASN A 91 18.14 15.88 11.76
CA ASN A 91 18.65 16.10 13.11
C ASN A 91 20.06 15.54 13.34
N GLU A 92 20.65 14.85 12.36
CA GLU A 92 22.08 14.56 12.32
C GLU A 92 22.80 15.66 11.53
N ALA A 93 22.69 16.90 12.01
CA ALA A 93 23.58 17.97 11.55
C ALA A 93 25.00 17.60 11.99
N LEU A 94 25.80 17.11 11.06
CA LEU A 94 27.21 16.82 11.25
C LEU A 94 27.95 18.16 11.21
N ASP A 95 28.26 18.70 12.38
CA ASP A 95 29.06 19.93 12.51
C ASP A 95 30.52 19.60 12.16
N ILE A 96 30.90 19.86 10.92
CA ILE A 96 32.26 19.63 10.44
C ILE A 96 33.05 20.91 10.59
N VAL A 97 33.98 20.91 11.56
CA VAL A 97 35.00 21.95 11.67
C VAL A 97 36.19 21.52 10.82
N ALA A 98 36.47 22.29 9.76
CA ALA A 98 37.64 22.11 8.92
C ALA A 98 38.58 23.32 9.04
N ALA A 99 39.88 23.10 8.85
CA ALA A 99 40.85 24.19 8.71
C ALA A 99 40.51 25.03 7.47
N HIS A 100 40.75 26.34 7.52
CA HIS A 100 40.40 27.27 6.44
C HIS A 100 40.95 26.85 5.06
N SER A 101 42.11 26.18 5.04
CA SER A 101 42.75 25.65 3.82
C SER A 101 42.00 24.50 3.13
N LEU A 102 41.04 23.86 3.81
CA LEU A 102 40.22 22.76 3.29
C LEU A 102 38.76 23.17 3.05
N ALA A 103 38.36 24.37 3.46
CA ALA A 103 36.98 24.87 3.37
C ALA A 103 36.73 25.77 2.14
N LEU A 104 37.71 25.86 1.24
CA LEU A 104 37.72 26.71 0.04
C LEU A 104 37.63 25.86 -1.22
#